data_AF-A0A1C3HLF2-F1
#
_entry.id   AF-A0A1C3HLF2-F1
#
_cell.length_a   1.000
_cell.length_b   1.000
_cell.length_c   1.000
_cell.angle_alpha   90.00
_cell.angle_beta   90.00
_cell.angle_gamma   90.00
#
_symmetry.space_group_name_H-M   'P 1'
#
loop_
_entity.id
_entity.type
_entity.pdbx_description
1 polymer ?
#
loop_
_entity_poly.entity_id
_entity_poly.type
_entity_poly.pdbx_seq_one_letter_code
_entity_poly.pdbx_strand_id
1 'polypeptide(L)'
;MKYDTLASEILAGVGGRDNVKSLVHCATRLRFKLRDDTRANAAALKKNPGVIMVVESGGQFQVVVGNHVAEVFDAVNRVGGLAEGAPSDDAGGKKDSLLSRFIDLVSGIFTPLLGVMAASGILKGFLALSLACGWLLESGGTFKMLFAASDSLFYFFPIMLGYTAGKKFGGNPFVTMAIGGALTHPLMMAAFEAAQQPGAVREYFFGIPLTFINYSSSVIPIIFAAWVSCRLEPLFNRVIHSALRNFITPLLCLAITVPLTFLLIGPAATWLSHLLANGYQSIYAFNPIIAGAFMGAMWQVCVIFGLHWGLVPLMINNLSVLGRDTMVPLLLPAVMGQVGATLGVMLRTRDAKLRALSASAIGAGIFGITEPAVYGVTLPNKRPFIFGCIGGALGGAVIGYFHTSVYSFGLVSVFTFAQIIPGGGIDATVWGAIGGTLLSFVFAALASYLFGVTPAEDAAQPEAAAPLNRKQAILSPIAGDIVPLDQVNDATFASGLLGKGVAIAPQQGRVVAPVSGSVASLFKTKHAIGIESDDGAEILIHVGIDTVKLDGAHFTAHVREGERVAPGDLLIEFDLAAIYAAGYDTTTPIIISNSDDYVDVLTSGLSPVQEQAPLLTLLR
;
A
#
# COMPACT_ATOMS: atom_id res chain seq x y z
N MET A 1 8.66 -26.51 -5.87
CA MET A 1 8.60 -27.80 -6.59
C MET A 1 8.99 -29.00 -5.74
N LYS A 2 10.17 -29.08 -5.09
CA LYS A 2 10.59 -30.28 -4.34
C LYS A 2 9.72 -30.66 -3.11
N TYR A 3 8.98 -29.72 -2.52
CA TYR A 3 8.14 -29.97 -1.33
C TYR A 3 6.68 -29.53 -1.50
N ASP A 4 6.21 -29.33 -2.73
CA ASP A 4 4.87 -28.80 -2.96
C ASP A 4 3.79 -29.83 -2.56
N THR A 5 4.06 -31.13 -2.77
CA THR A 5 3.19 -32.23 -2.29
C THR A 5 3.09 -32.23 -0.76
N LEU A 6 4.24 -32.19 -0.07
CA LEU A 6 4.29 -32.13 1.40
C LEU A 6 3.61 -30.87 1.94
N ALA A 7 3.76 -29.74 1.25
CA ALA A 7 3.12 -28.49 1.62
C ALA A 7 1.59 -28.55 1.48
N SER A 8 1.06 -29.12 0.39
CA SER A 8 -0.38 -29.35 0.21
C SER A 8 -0.94 -30.30 1.26
N GLU A 9 -0.21 -31.37 1.57
CA GLU A 9 -0.61 -32.35 2.59
C GLU A 9 -0.61 -31.73 4.00
N ILE A 10 0.38 -30.90 4.32
CA ILE A 10 0.43 -30.12 5.57
C ILE A 10 -0.76 -29.15 5.64
N LEU A 11 -1.04 -28.42 4.56
CA LEU A 11 -2.13 -27.44 4.52
C LEU A 11 -3.50 -28.10 4.65
N ALA A 12 -3.72 -29.25 4.00
CA ALA A 12 -4.92 -30.04 4.15
C ALA A 12 -5.05 -30.58 5.58
N GLY A 13 -3.94 -31.06 6.16
CA GLY A 13 -3.93 -31.62 7.51
C GLY A 13 -4.13 -30.60 8.63
N VAL A 14 -3.89 -29.31 8.40
CA VAL A 14 -4.23 -28.23 9.36
C VAL A 14 -5.64 -27.68 9.19
N GLY A 15 -6.47 -28.28 8.32
CA GLY A 15 -7.87 -27.87 8.11
C GLY A 15 -8.07 -26.86 6.97
N GLY A 16 -7.07 -26.70 6.10
CA GLY A 16 -7.09 -25.82 4.93
C GLY A 16 -6.57 -24.41 5.20
N ARG A 17 -6.41 -23.60 4.14
CA ARG A 17 -5.95 -22.20 4.20
C ARG A 17 -6.76 -21.37 5.19
N ASP A 18 -8.09 -21.51 5.14
CA ASP A 18 -9.01 -20.68 5.93
C ASP A 18 -8.87 -20.92 7.45
N ASN A 19 -8.33 -22.08 7.84
CA ASN A 19 -8.07 -22.39 9.23
C ASN A 19 -6.73 -21.82 9.73
N VAL A 20 -5.84 -21.34 8.86
CA VAL A 20 -4.53 -20.81 9.25
C VAL A 20 -4.64 -19.31 9.52
N LYS A 21 -4.51 -18.91 10.79
CA LYS A 21 -4.45 -17.50 11.20
C LYS A 21 -3.06 -16.91 11.01
N SER A 22 -2.02 -17.67 11.34
CA SER A 22 -0.64 -17.30 11.03
C SER A 22 0.24 -18.54 10.94
N LEU A 23 1.27 -18.45 10.11
CA LEU A 23 2.29 -19.47 9.96
C LEU A 23 3.66 -18.84 10.19
N VAL A 24 4.43 -19.42 11.10
CA VAL A 24 5.84 -19.09 11.31
C VAL A 24 6.64 -20.38 11.36
N HIS A 25 7.95 -20.31 11.19
CA HIS A 25 8.80 -21.47 11.34
C HIS A 25 9.98 -21.18 12.27
N CYS A 26 10.48 -22.22 12.94
CA CYS A 26 11.77 -22.18 13.61
C CYS A 26 12.78 -23.05 12.85
N ALA A 27 13.84 -23.52 13.51
CA ALA A 27 14.90 -24.31 12.90
C ALA A 27 14.44 -25.70 12.39
N THR A 28 13.41 -26.29 12.99
CA THR A 28 12.95 -27.66 12.65
C THR A 28 11.43 -27.84 12.58
N ARG A 29 10.64 -26.80 12.88
CA ARG A 29 9.17 -26.91 13.02
C ARG A 29 8.46 -25.75 12.34
N LEU A 30 7.36 -26.07 11.67
CA LEU A 30 6.32 -25.13 11.30
C LEU A 30 5.41 -24.94 12.51
N ARG A 31 4.98 -23.72 12.76
CA ARG A 31 4.07 -23.36 13.84
C ARG A 31 2.88 -22.63 13.24
N PHE A 32 1.75 -23.31 13.29
CA PHE A 32 0.47 -22.77 12.87
C PHE A 32 -0.26 -22.23 14.08
N LYS A 33 -0.74 -20.99 13.96
CA LYS A 33 -1.83 -20.51 14.79
C LYS A 33 -3.11 -20.75 14.02
N LEU A 34 -3.96 -21.63 14.51
CA LEU A 34 -5.20 -21.99 13.82
C LEU A 34 -6.36 -21.14 14.31
N ARG A 35 -7.41 -21.03 13.50
CA ARG A 35 -8.69 -20.42 13.91
C ARG A 35 -9.48 -21.40 14.77
N ASP A 36 -9.44 -22.68 14.41
CA ASP A 36 -10.07 -23.78 15.10
C ASP A 36 -9.14 -25.00 15.11
N ASP A 37 -8.67 -25.38 16.31
CA ASP A 37 -7.77 -26.52 16.49
C ASP A 37 -8.47 -27.86 16.20
N THR A 38 -9.80 -27.93 16.27
CA THR A 38 -10.56 -29.18 16.05
C THR A 38 -10.61 -29.60 14.57
N ARG A 39 -10.38 -28.66 13.66
CA ARG A 39 -10.28 -28.90 12.21
C ARG A 39 -8.91 -29.46 11.79
N ALA A 40 -7.93 -29.47 12.68
CA ALA A 40 -6.60 -30.00 12.39
C ALA A 40 -6.54 -31.51 12.64
N ASN A 41 -6.03 -32.26 11.67
CA ASN A 41 -5.86 -33.70 11.75
C ASN A 41 -4.40 -34.08 12.03
N ALA A 42 -4.01 -33.99 13.31
CA ALA A 42 -2.68 -34.38 13.76
C ALA A 42 -2.32 -35.85 13.46
N ALA A 43 -3.31 -36.75 13.50
CA ALA A 43 -3.10 -38.18 13.27
C ALA A 43 -2.78 -38.49 11.80
N ALA A 44 -3.42 -37.81 10.86
CA ALA A 44 -3.13 -37.93 9.43
C ALA A 44 -1.74 -37.36 9.10
N LEU A 45 -1.39 -36.20 9.66
CA LEU A 45 -0.09 -35.58 9.44
C LEU A 45 1.09 -36.40 9.98
N LYS A 46 0.92 -37.09 11.12
CA LYS A 46 1.94 -38.00 11.67
C LYS A 46 2.25 -39.21 10.78
N LYS A 47 1.34 -39.59 9.87
CA LYS A 47 1.57 -40.71 8.94
C LYS A 47 2.37 -40.30 7.70
N ASN A 48 2.59 -39.00 7.50
CA ASN A 48 3.33 -38.48 6.36
C ASN A 48 4.84 -38.69 6.57
N PRO A 49 5.56 -39.32 5.61
CA PRO A 49 7.01 -39.56 5.74
C PRO A 49 7.86 -38.28 5.85
N GLY A 50 7.33 -37.13 5.40
CA GLY A 50 7.97 -35.83 5.55
C GLY A 50 7.72 -35.12 6.88
N VAL A 51 6.90 -35.68 7.77
CA VAL A 51 6.56 -35.12 9.09
C VAL A 51 7.11 -36.04 10.18
N ILE A 52 8.08 -35.54 10.93
CA ILE A 52 8.74 -36.27 12.03
C ILE A 52 7.77 -36.45 13.21
N MET A 53 7.05 -35.38 13.57
CA MET A 53 6.03 -35.42 14.62
C MET A 53 5.13 -34.19 14.53
N VAL A 54 3.95 -34.29 15.15
CA VAL A 54 3.04 -33.15 15.36
C VAL A 54 2.84 -32.95 16.85
N VAL A 55 2.99 -31.70 17.30
CA VAL A 55 2.90 -31.29 18.70
C VAL A 55 1.96 -30.11 18.83
N GLU A 56 1.00 -30.20 19.74
CA GLU A 56 0.14 -29.08 20.14
C GLU A 56 0.65 -28.55 21.48
N SER A 57 1.16 -27.32 21.50
CA SER A 57 1.74 -26.73 22.70
C SER A 57 1.67 -25.20 22.65
N GLY A 58 1.25 -24.58 23.76
CA GLY A 58 1.15 -23.12 23.89
C GLY A 58 0.11 -22.48 22.97
N GLY A 59 -0.98 -23.17 22.64
CA GLY A 59 -2.02 -22.68 21.71
C GLY A 59 -1.55 -22.59 20.26
N GLN A 60 -0.56 -23.41 19.87
CA GLN A 60 -0.05 -23.52 18.50
C GLN A 60 0.01 -24.98 18.07
N PHE A 61 -0.42 -25.24 16.84
CA PHE A 61 -0.30 -26.52 16.18
C PHE A 61 1.05 -26.59 15.44
N GLN A 62 1.96 -27.47 15.88
CA GLN A 62 3.34 -27.52 15.39
C GLN A 62 3.60 -28.78 14.58
N VAL A 63 4.09 -28.62 13.36
CA VAL A 63 4.50 -29.72 12.47
C VAL A 63 6.02 -29.74 12.40
N VAL A 64 6.64 -30.80 12.91
CA VAL A 64 8.09 -30.98 12.92
C VAL A 64 8.51 -31.66 11.63
N VAL A 65 9.25 -30.94 10.79
CA VAL A 65 9.69 -31.39 9.45
C VAL A 65 11.20 -31.67 9.44
N GLY A 66 11.96 -31.06 10.36
CA GLY A 66 13.42 -31.19 10.43
C GLY A 66 14.15 -30.07 9.67
N ASN A 67 15.38 -30.33 9.22
CA ASN A 67 16.29 -29.30 8.70
C ASN A 67 15.83 -28.63 7.39
N HIS A 68 14.79 -29.16 6.73
CA HIS A 68 14.23 -28.60 5.49
C HIS A 68 13.01 -27.70 5.75
N VAL A 69 12.72 -27.37 7.01
CA VAL A 69 11.53 -26.62 7.39
C VAL A 69 11.39 -25.27 6.67
N ALA A 70 12.48 -24.56 6.37
CA ALA A 70 12.42 -23.29 5.61
C ALA A 70 11.93 -23.52 4.17
N GLU A 71 12.46 -24.56 3.50
CA GLU A 71 12.06 -24.95 2.14
C GLU A 71 10.58 -25.38 2.10
N VAL A 72 10.09 -26.02 3.17
CA VAL A 72 8.68 -26.42 3.31
C VAL A 72 7.79 -25.24 3.71
N PHE A 73 8.27 -24.32 4.54
CA PHE A 73 7.55 -23.08 4.88
C PHE A 73 7.28 -22.24 3.63
N ASP A 74 8.28 -22.04 2.78
CA ASP A 74 8.13 -21.32 1.51
C ASP A 74 7.15 -22.03 0.57
N ALA A 75 7.19 -23.38 0.54
CA ALA A 75 6.25 -24.16 -0.24
C ALA A 75 4.81 -24.06 0.31
N VAL A 76 4.60 -24.10 1.62
CA VAL A 76 3.28 -23.93 2.25
C VAL A 76 2.74 -22.52 2.02
N ASN A 77 3.58 -21.49 2.12
CA ASN A 77 3.16 -20.12 1.81
C ASN A 77 2.79 -19.92 0.35
N ARG A 78 3.53 -20.54 -0.57
CA ARG A 78 3.25 -20.49 -2.01
C ARG A 78 1.97 -21.26 -2.36
N VAL A 79 1.81 -22.50 -1.88
CA VAL A 79 0.63 -23.35 -2.15
C VAL A 79 -0.63 -22.77 -1.47
N GLY A 80 -0.50 -22.28 -0.24
CA GLY A 80 -1.61 -21.71 0.51
C GLY A 80 -1.93 -20.26 0.19
N GLY A 81 -1.08 -19.56 -0.56
CA GLY A 81 -1.20 -18.10 -0.78
C GLY A 81 -1.24 -17.31 0.53
N LEU A 82 -0.50 -17.77 1.55
CA LEU A 82 -0.51 -17.26 2.92
C LEU A 82 0.52 -16.13 3.16
N ALA A 83 1.34 -15.80 2.16
CA ALA A 83 2.30 -14.72 2.25
C ALA A 83 1.61 -13.36 2.03
N GLU A 84 1.67 -12.48 3.03
CA GLU A 84 1.54 -11.04 2.79
C GLU A 84 2.72 -10.59 1.92
N GLY A 85 2.46 -10.32 0.64
CA GLY A 85 3.39 -9.64 -0.26
C GLY A 85 4.47 -10.50 -0.95
N ALA A 86 4.16 -11.74 -1.35
CA ALA A 86 4.94 -12.36 -2.42
C ALA A 86 4.61 -11.66 -3.75
N PRO A 87 5.60 -11.22 -4.56
CA PRO A 87 5.31 -10.74 -5.90
C PRO A 87 4.70 -11.90 -6.69
N SER A 88 3.56 -11.67 -7.33
CA SER A 88 3.08 -12.54 -8.39
C SER A 88 4.18 -12.61 -9.45
N ASP A 89 4.73 -13.80 -9.69
CA ASP A 89 5.42 -14.10 -10.94
C ASP A 89 4.37 -14.06 -12.05
N ASP A 90 4.07 -12.85 -12.53
CA ASP A 90 3.42 -12.66 -13.83
C ASP A 90 4.42 -13.09 -14.89
N ALA A 91 4.36 -14.38 -15.24
CA ALA A 91 4.82 -14.88 -16.51
C ALA A 91 3.92 -14.33 -17.63
N GLY A 92 4.07 -13.03 -17.94
CA GLY A 92 3.34 -12.31 -18.98
C GLY A 92 4.16 -11.12 -19.47
N GLY A 93 4.90 -11.32 -20.56
CA GLY A 93 5.98 -10.44 -20.99
C GLY A 93 5.58 -8.99 -21.36
N LYS A 94 6.27 -8.04 -20.74
CA LYS A 94 6.84 -6.86 -21.41
C LYS A 94 8.29 -6.74 -20.96
N LYS A 95 9.18 -6.28 -21.84
CA LYS A 95 10.58 -5.99 -21.47
C LYS A 95 10.55 -4.86 -20.43
N ASP A 96 10.64 -5.20 -19.16
CA ASP A 96 10.84 -4.22 -18.11
C ASP A 96 12.07 -3.38 -18.44
N SER A 97 11.86 -2.07 -18.53
CA SER A 97 12.95 -1.11 -18.66
C SER A 97 13.87 -1.26 -17.45
N LEU A 98 15.19 -1.07 -17.63
CA LEU A 98 16.12 -1.04 -16.50
C LEU A 98 15.68 -0.02 -15.43
N LEU A 99 15.01 1.05 -15.87
CA LEU A 99 14.42 2.06 -15.00
C LEU A 99 13.25 1.52 -14.16
N SER A 100 12.35 0.70 -14.73
CA SER A 100 11.22 0.16 -13.96
C SER A 100 11.70 -0.81 -12.88
N ARG A 101 12.67 -1.68 -13.20
CA ARG A 101 13.29 -2.58 -12.21
C ARG A 101 13.98 -1.84 -11.07
N PHE A 102 14.65 -0.72 -11.38
CA PHE A 102 15.26 0.13 -10.37
C PHE A 102 14.21 0.75 -9.45
N ILE A 103 13.11 1.25 -10.02
CA ILE A 103 12.02 1.85 -9.25
C ILE A 103 11.33 0.80 -8.38
N ASP A 104 11.06 -0.39 -8.91
CA ASP A 104 10.47 -1.49 -8.13
C ASP A 104 11.38 -1.93 -6.98
N LEU A 105 12.70 -1.91 -7.19
CA LEU A 105 13.68 -2.18 -6.17
C LEU A 105 13.61 -1.14 -5.05
N VAL A 106 13.74 0.15 -5.40
CA VAL A 106 13.75 1.24 -4.43
C VAL A 106 12.41 1.33 -3.70
N SER A 107 11.28 1.27 -4.42
CA SER A 107 9.95 1.30 -3.83
C SER A 107 9.76 0.13 -2.85
N GLY A 108 10.11 -1.10 -3.25
CA GLY A 108 10.00 -2.26 -2.36
C GLY A 108 10.84 -2.18 -1.07
N ILE A 109 11.95 -1.42 -1.08
CA ILE A 109 12.81 -1.20 0.09
C ILE A 109 12.22 -0.13 1.02
N PHE A 110 11.65 0.94 0.47
CA PHE A 110 11.19 2.10 1.25
C PHE A 110 9.72 2.04 1.66
N THR A 111 8.83 1.44 0.86
CA THR A 111 7.39 1.34 1.15
C THR A 111 7.08 0.78 2.55
N PRO A 112 7.75 -0.28 3.05
CA PRO A 112 7.48 -0.80 4.40
C PRO A 112 7.79 0.19 5.53
N LEU A 113 8.59 1.22 5.28
CA LEU A 113 9.00 2.22 6.28
C LEU A 113 8.14 3.49 6.27
N LEU A 114 7.18 3.62 5.34
CA LEU A 114 6.48 4.88 5.09
C LEU A 114 5.77 5.47 6.30
N GLY A 115 4.98 4.65 7.00
CA GLY A 115 4.22 5.12 8.17
C GLY A 115 5.14 5.65 9.28
N VAL A 116 6.26 4.96 9.52
CA VAL A 116 7.24 5.38 10.53
C VAL A 116 8.02 6.60 10.06
N MET A 117 8.40 6.68 8.77
CA MET A 117 9.05 7.85 8.19
C MET A 117 8.18 9.11 8.30
N ALA A 118 6.87 8.97 8.07
CA ALA A 118 5.90 10.05 8.25
C ALA A 118 5.86 10.52 9.71
N ALA A 119 5.66 9.60 10.66
CA ALA A 119 5.60 9.92 12.09
C ALA A 119 6.90 10.58 12.60
N SER A 120 8.06 10.00 12.25
CA SER A 120 9.38 10.53 12.59
C SER A 120 9.61 11.93 11.99
N GLY A 121 9.24 12.14 10.72
CA GLY A 121 9.38 13.45 10.05
C GLY A 121 8.46 14.52 10.64
N ILE A 122 7.20 14.18 10.93
CA ILE A 122 6.23 15.09 11.57
C ILE A 122 6.73 15.52 12.96
N LEU A 123 7.15 14.56 13.79
CA LEU A 123 7.66 14.86 15.13
C LEU A 123 8.94 15.71 15.06
N LYS A 124 9.86 15.39 14.16
CA LYS A 124 11.11 16.15 13.98
C LYS A 124 10.83 17.59 13.53
N GLY A 125 9.86 17.78 12.61
CA GLY A 125 9.41 19.10 12.18
C GLY A 125 8.75 19.90 13.31
N PHE A 126 7.92 19.26 14.14
CA PHE A 126 7.32 19.90 15.31
C PHE A 126 8.37 20.34 16.35
N LEU A 127 9.39 19.52 16.58
CA LEU A 127 10.49 19.86 17.49
C LEU A 127 11.33 21.03 16.96
N ALA A 128 11.64 21.02 15.66
CA ALA A 128 12.34 22.14 15.02
C ALA A 128 11.55 23.45 15.13
N LEU A 129 10.22 23.41 14.95
CA LEU A 129 9.35 24.57 15.16
C LEU A 129 9.33 25.00 16.63
N SER A 130 9.27 24.04 17.56
CA SER A 130 9.27 24.32 19.00
C SER A 130 10.56 25.01 19.45
N LEU A 131 11.71 24.64 18.87
CA LEU A 131 12.98 25.35 19.07
C LEU A 131 12.92 26.76 18.49
N ALA A 132 12.48 26.90 17.24
CA ALA A 132 12.40 28.19 16.56
C ALA A 132 11.48 29.20 17.27
N CYS A 133 10.38 28.72 17.86
CA CYS A 133 9.45 29.53 18.67
C CYS A 133 9.90 29.74 20.13
N GLY A 134 11.01 29.13 20.56
CA GLY A 134 11.49 29.21 21.94
C GLY A 134 10.64 28.45 22.96
N TRP A 135 9.80 27.51 22.53
CA TRP A 135 8.97 26.67 23.41
C TRP A 135 9.79 25.57 24.10
N LEU A 136 10.84 25.09 23.44
CA LEU A 136 11.76 24.11 23.96
C LEU A 136 13.20 24.60 23.84
N LEU A 137 14.06 24.12 24.73
CA LEU A 137 15.51 24.32 24.70
C LEU A 137 16.19 23.02 24.28
N GLU A 138 17.19 23.09 23.40
CA GLU A 138 17.97 21.92 22.96
C GLU A 138 18.65 21.18 24.11
N SER A 139 19.04 21.91 25.16
CA SER A 139 19.65 21.36 26.36
C SER A 139 18.67 20.59 27.24
N GLY A 140 17.36 20.82 27.08
CA GLY A 140 16.29 20.23 27.88
C GLY A 140 16.12 18.72 27.63
N GLY A 141 15.83 17.98 28.71
CA GLY A 141 15.61 16.52 28.62
C GLY A 141 14.45 16.14 27.71
N THR A 142 13.37 16.92 27.70
CA THR A 142 12.21 16.72 26.82
C THR A 142 12.59 16.76 25.35
N PHE A 143 13.38 17.76 24.95
CA PHE A 143 13.83 17.88 23.57
C PHE A 143 14.70 16.68 23.19
N LYS A 144 15.70 16.33 24.02
CA LYS A 144 16.60 15.19 23.73
C LYS A 144 15.83 13.88 23.56
N MET A 145 14.85 13.61 24.40
CA MET A 145 14.06 12.37 24.35
C MET A 145 13.16 12.32 23.10
N LEU A 146 12.43 13.40 22.81
CA LEU A 146 11.57 13.46 21.64
C LEU A 146 12.38 13.52 20.34
N PHE A 147 13.52 14.21 20.34
CA PHE A 147 14.42 14.27 19.20
C PHE A 147 14.98 12.88 18.90
N ALA A 148 15.48 12.16 19.91
CA ALA A 148 15.93 10.77 19.75
C ALA A 148 14.83 9.86 19.19
N ALA A 149 13.59 10.00 19.67
CA ALA A 149 12.44 9.27 19.13
C ALA A 149 12.21 9.61 17.64
N SER A 150 12.25 10.89 17.28
CA SER A 150 12.04 11.35 15.91
C SER A 150 13.19 11.00 14.95
N ASP A 151 14.43 10.98 15.44
CA ASP A 151 15.65 10.85 14.64
C ASP A 151 16.10 9.39 14.47
N SER A 152 15.71 8.51 15.41
CA SER A 152 16.13 7.10 15.46
C SER A 152 16.00 6.38 14.11
N LEU A 153 14.87 6.52 13.43
CA LEU A 153 14.64 5.91 12.12
C LEU A 153 15.68 6.35 11.08
N PHE A 154 15.91 7.66 11.00
CA PHE A 154 16.82 8.25 10.01
C PHE A 154 18.27 7.89 10.33
N TYR A 155 18.68 8.02 11.59
CA TYR A 155 20.02 7.68 12.04
C TYR A 155 20.36 6.20 11.80
N PHE A 156 19.42 5.30 12.14
CA PHE A 156 19.56 3.86 11.98
C PHE A 156 19.00 3.34 10.65
N PHE A 157 18.95 4.18 9.60
CA PHE A 157 18.57 3.74 8.26
C PHE A 157 19.32 2.50 7.77
N PRO A 158 20.65 2.36 7.99
CA PRO A 158 21.34 1.13 7.66
C PRO A 158 20.71 -0.13 8.27
N ILE A 159 20.22 -0.06 9.51
CA ILE A 159 19.60 -1.22 10.16
C ILE A 159 18.24 -1.53 9.50
N MET A 160 17.38 -0.51 9.39
CA MET A 160 16.01 -0.66 8.91
C MET A 160 15.96 -1.05 7.43
N LEU A 161 16.78 -0.40 6.60
CA LEU A 161 16.91 -0.71 5.18
C LEU A 161 17.63 -2.03 4.94
N GLY A 162 18.54 -2.43 5.83
CA GLY A 162 19.13 -3.77 5.79
C GLY A 162 18.06 -4.85 5.87
N TYR A 163 17.07 -4.69 6.76
CA TYR A 163 15.94 -5.61 6.87
C TYR A 163 15.06 -5.62 5.62
N THR A 164 14.60 -4.45 5.15
CA THR A 164 13.69 -4.38 3.99
C THR A 164 14.37 -4.78 2.68
N ALA A 165 15.64 -4.43 2.50
CA ALA A 165 16.46 -4.88 1.37
C ALA A 165 16.69 -6.40 1.40
N GLY A 166 16.96 -6.98 2.57
CA GLY A 166 17.07 -8.44 2.72
C GLY A 166 15.82 -9.17 2.27
N LYS A 167 14.64 -8.69 2.70
CA LYS A 167 13.34 -9.20 2.21
C LYS A 167 13.20 -9.03 0.70
N LYS A 168 13.50 -7.84 0.16
CA LYS A 168 13.33 -7.53 -1.26
C LYS A 168 14.25 -8.35 -2.17
N PHE A 169 15.48 -8.66 -1.72
CA PHE A 169 16.43 -9.48 -2.46
C PHE A 169 16.25 -11.00 -2.22
N GLY A 170 15.36 -11.40 -1.32
CA GLY A 170 15.05 -12.81 -1.05
C GLY A 170 16.09 -13.55 -0.22
N GLY A 171 16.89 -12.84 0.59
CA GLY A 171 17.79 -13.46 1.58
C GLY A 171 17.29 -13.28 3.01
N ASN A 172 18.08 -13.71 4.00
CA ASN A 172 17.72 -13.61 5.41
C ASN A 172 17.72 -12.14 5.89
N PRO A 173 16.54 -11.57 6.22
CA PRO A 173 16.43 -10.15 6.58
C PRO A 173 17.18 -9.78 7.86
N PHE A 174 17.34 -10.73 8.80
CA PHE A 174 18.04 -10.47 10.06
C PHE A 174 19.56 -10.44 9.88
N VAL A 175 20.09 -11.19 8.91
CA VAL A 175 21.52 -11.14 8.57
C VAL A 175 21.86 -9.79 7.95
N THR A 176 21.07 -9.33 6.99
CA THR A 176 21.27 -8.02 6.35
C THR A 176 20.99 -6.86 7.31
N MET A 177 20.05 -7.01 8.24
CA MET A 177 19.85 -6.07 9.36
C MET A 177 21.08 -6.00 10.26
N ALA A 178 21.71 -7.13 10.58
CA ALA A 178 22.94 -7.17 11.37
C ALA A 178 24.14 -6.53 10.64
N ILE A 179 24.23 -6.67 9.31
CA ILE A 179 25.20 -5.93 8.48
C ILE A 179 24.97 -4.42 8.62
N GLY A 180 23.71 -3.97 8.56
CA GLY A 180 23.35 -2.58 8.84
C GLY A 180 23.76 -2.12 10.24
N GLY A 181 23.57 -2.97 11.25
CA GLY A 181 24.02 -2.72 12.62
C GLY A 181 25.54 -2.57 12.74
N ALA A 182 26.31 -3.31 11.95
CA ALA A 182 27.76 -3.16 11.90
C ALA A 182 28.19 -1.80 11.35
N LEU A 183 27.47 -1.26 10.36
CA LEU A 183 27.76 0.06 9.77
C LEU A 183 27.55 1.22 10.75
N THR A 184 26.58 1.10 11.66
CA THR A 184 26.30 2.10 12.69
C THR A 184 26.79 1.67 14.08
N HIS A 185 27.70 0.70 14.15
CA HIS A 185 28.17 0.17 15.43
C HIS A 185 29.01 1.22 16.18
N PRO A 186 28.83 1.43 17.49
CA PRO A 186 29.55 2.45 18.24
C PRO A 186 31.09 2.38 18.10
N LEU A 187 31.66 1.17 18.02
CA LEU A 187 33.09 0.99 17.76
C LEU A 187 33.53 1.56 16.40
N MET A 188 32.75 1.35 15.35
CA MET A 188 33.08 1.84 14.01
C MET A 188 32.90 3.36 13.94
N MET A 189 31.91 3.89 14.65
CA MET A 189 31.70 5.34 14.76
C MET A 189 32.84 6.01 15.54
N ALA A 190 33.27 5.44 16.66
CA ALA A 190 34.41 5.94 17.42
C ALA A 190 35.72 5.87 16.59
N ALA A 191 35.92 4.80 15.82
CA ALA A 191 37.06 4.68 14.92
C ALA A 191 37.02 5.74 13.80
N PHE A 192 35.84 6.04 13.27
CA PHE A 192 35.66 7.15 12.33
C PHE A 192 36.02 8.51 12.95
N GLU A 193 35.53 8.81 14.16
CA GLU A 193 35.86 10.05 14.86
C GLU A 193 37.36 10.17 15.15
N ALA A 194 38.01 9.08 15.58
CA ALA A 194 39.45 9.01 15.79
C ALA A 194 40.23 9.23 14.49
N ALA A 195 39.74 8.70 13.36
CA ALA A 195 40.35 8.87 12.05
C ALA A 195 40.28 10.31 11.51
N GLN A 196 39.37 11.16 12.02
CA GLN A 196 39.30 12.58 11.65
C GLN A 196 40.30 13.46 12.40
N GLN A 197 40.94 12.96 13.46
CA GLN A 197 41.87 13.76 14.26
C GLN A 197 43.23 13.95 13.54
N PRO A 198 43.89 15.11 13.70
CA PRO A 198 45.22 15.33 13.14
C PRO A 198 46.24 14.32 13.69
N GLY A 199 46.93 13.59 12.82
CA GLY A 199 47.90 12.55 13.20
C GLY A 199 47.30 11.17 13.48
N ALA A 200 46.05 10.92 13.08
CA ALA A 200 45.41 9.61 13.23
C ALA A 200 46.22 8.47 12.60
N VAL A 201 46.37 7.38 13.35
CA VAL A 201 47.01 6.15 12.89
C VAL A 201 46.05 5.42 11.96
N ARG A 202 46.52 5.01 10.78
CA ARG A 202 45.73 4.16 9.88
C ARG A 202 45.56 2.77 10.49
N GLU A 203 44.32 2.32 10.58
CA GLU A 203 44.02 0.94 10.96
C GLU A 203 44.01 0.02 9.74
N TYR A 204 44.26 -1.27 9.98
CA TYR A 204 44.36 -2.28 8.94
C TYR A 204 43.51 -3.50 9.27
N PHE A 205 42.82 -4.04 8.26
CA PHE A 205 42.18 -5.35 8.31
C PHE A 205 43.05 -6.35 7.56
N PHE A 206 43.69 -7.27 8.27
CA PHE A 206 44.66 -8.23 7.71
C PHE A 206 45.70 -7.58 6.76
N GLY A 207 46.22 -6.40 7.14
CA GLY A 207 47.20 -5.66 6.35
C GLY A 207 46.63 -4.78 5.23
N ILE A 208 45.32 -4.78 5.00
CA ILE A 208 44.64 -3.88 4.06
C ILE A 208 44.19 -2.62 4.81
N PRO A 209 44.55 -1.41 4.36
CA PRO A 209 44.18 -0.18 5.06
C PRO A 209 42.66 0.03 5.05
N LEU A 210 42.10 0.33 6.22
CA LEU A 210 40.68 0.65 6.37
C LEU A 210 40.44 2.15 6.13
N THR A 211 39.40 2.46 5.37
CA THR A 211 38.89 3.83 5.22
C THR A 211 37.62 3.96 6.06
N PHE A 212 37.72 4.66 7.17
CA PHE A 212 36.56 4.91 8.02
C PHE A 212 35.70 6.01 7.40
N ILE A 213 34.40 5.72 7.29
CA ILE A 213 33.38 6.63 6.75
C ILE A 213 32.21 6.57 7.71
N ASN A 214 31.55 7.71 7.95
CA ASN A 214 30.31 7.71 8.70
C ASN A 214 29.17 7.17 7.83
N TYR A 215 28.65 6.01 8.21
CA TYR A 215 27.54 5.37 7.52
C TYR A 215 26.18 5.65 8.18
N SER A 216 26.13 6.41 9.29
CA SER A 216 24.87 6.83 9.91
C SER A 216 24.03 7.62 8.91
N SER A 217 22.73 7.36 8.89
CA SER A 217 21.79 7.93 7.91
C SER A 217 22.08 7.62 6.44
N SER A 218 23.04 6.73 6.13
CA SER A 218 23.34 6.32 4.76
C SER A 218 22.40 5.23 4.25
N VAL A 219 22.11 5.26 2.96
CA VAL A 219 21.15 4.37 2.28
C VAL A 219 21.88 3.45 1.29
N ILE A 220 22.77 4.03 0.48
CA ILE A 220 23.37 3.34 -0.67
C ILE A 220 24.27 2.16 -0.24
N PRO A 221 25.20 2.32 0.73
CA PRO A 221 26.12 1.24 1.12
C PRO A 221 25.40 -0.01 1.62
N ILE A 222 24.35 0.15 2.44
CA ILE A 222 23.60 -0.98 2.99
C ILE A 222 22.82 -1.74 1.91
N ILE A 223 22.23 -1.04 0.92
CA ILE A 223 21.48 -1.71 -0.15
C ILE A 223 22.41 -2.63 -0.95
N PHE A 224 23.62 -2.15 -1.29
CA PHE A 224 24.62 -2.97 -1.96
C PHE A 224 25.14 -4.12 -1.07
N ALA A 225 25.40 -3.86 0.20
CA ALA A 225 25.84 -4.90 1.14
C ALA A 225 24.77 -5.99 1.32
N ALA A 226 23.50 -5.62 1.45
CA ALA A 226 22.38 -6.54 1.51
C ALA A 226 22.27 -7.35 0.22
N TRP A 227 22.38 -6.72 -0.94
CA TRP A 227 22.39 -7.40 -2.24
C TRP A 227 23.51 -8.46 -2.33
N VAL A 228 24.74 -8.11 -1.94
CA VAL A 228 25.87 -9.07 -1.92
C VAL A 228 25.58 -10.22 -0.96
N SER A 229 25.15 -9.94 0.27
CA SER A 229 24.83 -10.98 1.27
C SER A 229 23.75 -11.94 0.77
N CYS A 230 22.66 -11.42 0.21
CA CYS A 230 21.57 -12.23 -0.34
C CYS A 230 22.02 -13.06 -1.56
N ARG A 231 23.08 -12.65 -2.27
CA ARG A 231 23.67 -13.42 -3.36
C ARG A 231 24.63 -14.52 -2.88
N LEU A 232 25.33 -14.29 -1.77
CA LEU A 232 26.24 -15.24 -1.14
C LEU A 232 25.49 -16.36 -0.41
N GLU A 233 24.38 -16.05 0.26
CA GLU A 233 23.57 -16.99 1.03
C GLU A 233 23.18 -18.28 0.26
N PRO A 234 22.60 -18.24 -0.95
CA PRO A 234 22.29 -19.45 -1.70
C PRO A 234 23.54 -20.21 -2.16
N LEU A 235 24.68 -19.55 -2.35
CA LEU A 235 25.95 -20.22 -2.69
C LEU A 235 26.45 -21.04 -1.51
N PHE A 236 26.42 -20.48 -0.30
CA PHE A 236 26.77 -21.21 0.92
C PHE A 236 25.80 -22.35 1.22
N ASN A 237 24.50 -22.13 1.03
CA ASN A 237 23.49 -23.18 1.24
C ASN A 237 23.66 -24.38 0.27
N ARG A 238 24.26 -24.18 -0.91
CA ARG A 238 24.60 -25.28 -1.82
C ARG A 238 25.77 -26.13 -1.31
N VAL A 239 26.74 -25.53 -0.62
CA VAL A 239 27.96 -26.22 -0.16
C VAL A 239 27.77 -26.80 1.25
N ILE A 240 27.04 -26.10 2.12
CA ILE A 240 26.91 -26.46 3.54
C ILE A 240 25.81 -27.51 3.72
N HIS A 241 26.12 -28.53 4.53
CA HIS A 241 25.19 -29.59 4.91
C HIS A 241 23.99 -29.03 5.70
N SER A 242 22.78 -29.58 5.48
CA SER A 242 21.52 -29.02 6.00
C SER A 242 21.49 -28.80 7.52
N ALA A 243 22.15 -29.67 8.30
CA ALA A 243 22.25 -29.55 9.76
C ALA A 243 23.04 -28.32 10.24
N LEU A 244 23.97 -27.80 9.42
CA LEU A 244 24.86 -26.69 9.77
C LEU A 244 24.42 -25.35 9.16
N ARG A 245 23.54 -25.37 8.14
CA ARG A 245 23.11 -24.16 7.40
C ARG A 245 22.60 -23.06 8.31
N ASN A 246 21.82 -23.41 9.34
CA ASN A 246 21.21 -22.44 10.26
C ASN A 246 22.22 -21.60 11.06
N PHE A 247 23.47 -22.06 11.20
CA PHE A 247 24.50 -21.36 11.95
C PHE A 247 25.65 -20.88 11.06
N ILE A 248 26.13 -21.74 10.16
CA ILE A 248 27.31 -21.45 9.35
C ILE A 248 26.98 -20.48 8.21
N THR A 249 25.81 -20.59 7.58
CA THR A 249 25.44 -19.68 6.48
C THR A 249 25.38 -18.22 6.95
N PRO A 250 24.63 -17.87 8.03
CA PRO A 250 24.63 -16.51 8.57
C PRO A 250 26.03 -16.04 9.01
N LEU A 251 26.82 -16.92 9.65
CA LEU A 251 28.18 -16.60 10.09
C LEU A 251 29.06 -16.19 8.91
N LEU A 252 29.08 -16.97 7.82
CA LEU A 252 29.88 -16.67 6.64
C LEU A 252 29.39 -15.43 5.91
N CYS A 253 28.07 -15.23 5.81
CA CYS A 253 27.50 -14.02 5.23
C CYS A 253 27.98 -12.77 5.99
N LEU A 254 27.98 -12.79 7.33
CA LEU A 254 28.49 -11.67 8.14
C LEU A 254 30.02 -11.52 8.03
N ALA A 255 30.76 -12.61 8.23
CA ALA A 255 32.22 -12.60 8.23
C ALA A 255 32.84 -12.16 6.90
N ILE A 256 32.12 -12.36 5.79
CA ILE A 256 32.57 -11.94 4.46
C ILE A 256 31.99 -10.57 4.10
N THR A 257 30.68 -10.38 4.25
CA THR A 257 30.03 -9.16 3.75
C THR A 257 30.39 -7.94 4.59
N VAL A 258 30.54 -8.05 5.91
CA VAL A 258 30.87 -6.88 6.75
C VAL A 258 32.26 -6.33 6.42
N PRO A 259 33.37 -7.11 6.42
CA PRO A 259 34.67 -6.59 6.01
C PRO A 259 34.69 -6.12 4.56
N LEU A 260 34.05 -6.86 3.65
CA LEU A 260 33.92 -6.43 2.25
C LEU A 260 33.19 -5.09 2.14
N THR A 261 32.24 -4.83 3.03
CA THR A 261 31.53 -3.55 3.07
C THR A 261 32.46 -2.42 3.49
N PHE A 262 33.25 -2.57 4.54
CA PHE A 262 34.18 -1.51 4.95
C PHE A 262 35.36 -1.32 4.00
N LEU A 263 35.84 -2.39 3.34
CA LEU A 263 37.02 -2.35 2.48
C LEU A 263 36.71 -1.89 1.05
N LEU A 264 35.54 -2.26 0.52
CA LEU A 264 35.24 -2.08 -0.90
C LEU A 264 33.88 -1.41 -1.11
N ILE A 265 32.79 -2.01 -0.61
CA ILE A 265 31.43 -1.57 -0.96
C ILE A 265 31.17 -0.16 -0.43
N GLY A 266 31.56 0.12 0.81
CA GLY A 266 31.42 1.41 1.47
C GLY A 266 32.17 2.51 0.73
N PRO A 267 33.50 2.42 0.56
CA PRO A 267 34.26 3.40 -0.23
C PRO A 267 33.75 3.58 -1.66
N ALA A 268 33.39 2.49 -2.35
CA ALA A 268 32.84 2.56 -3.71
C ALA A 268 31.45 3.22 -3.74
N ALA A 269 30.59 2.90 -2.78
CA ALA A 269 29.27 3.50 -2.62
C ALA A 269 29.39 4.98 -2.25
N THR A 270 30.33 5.37 -1.39
CA THR A 270 30.60 6.76 -1.03
C THR A 270 31.16 7.54 -2.22
N TRP A 271 32.05 6.95 -3.02
CA TRP A 271 32.50 7.56 -4.27
C TRP A 271 31.34 7.79 -5.24
N LEU A 272 30.47 6.79 -5.41
CA LEU A 272 29.25 6.90 -6.21
C LEU A 272 28.31 7.98 -5.63
N SER A 273 28.13 8.03 -4.32
CA SER A 273 27.36 9.03 -3.58
C SER A 273 27.84 10.45 -3.87
N HIS A 274 29.16 10.69 -3.83
CA HIS A 274 29.73 11.99 -4.19
C HIS A 274 29.54 12.31 -5.67
N LEU A 275 29.69 11.33 -6.56
CA LEU A 275 29.46 11.52 -8.00
C LEU A 275 28.01 11.93 -8.29
N LEU A 276 27.04 11.25 -7.66
CA LEU A 276 25.62 11.56 -7.79
C LEU A 276 25.28 12.94 -7.22
N ALA A 277 25.78 13.27 -6.03
CA ALA A 277 25.58 14.59 -5.41
C ALA A 277 26.17 15.71 -6.28
N ASN A 278 27.40 15.55 -6.76
CA ASN A 278 28.06 16.53 -7.61
C ASN A 278 27.40 16.66 -8.99
N GLY A 279 26.94 15.54 -9.57
CA GLY A 279 26.19 15.53 -10.81
C GLY A 279 24.87 16.29 -10.68
N TYR A 280 24.10 16.00 -9.63
CA TYR A 280 22.90 16.76 -9.28
C TYR A 280 23.21 18.25 -9.09
N GLN A 281 24.22 18.58 -8.28
CA GLN A 281 24.59 19.96 -7.99
C GLN A 281 25.02 20.71 -9.25
N SER A 282 25.67 20.05 -10.21
CA SER A 282 26.05 20.65 -11.50
C SER A 282 24.82 21.02 -12.34
N ILE A 283 23.83 20.13 -12.39
CA ILE A 283 22.55 20.39 -13.09
C ILE A 283 21.78 21.52 -12.39
N TYR A 284 21.73 21.47 -11.06
CA TYR A 284 21.03 22.48 -10.27
C TYR A 284 21.71 23.86 -10.37
N ALA A 285 23.05 23.92 -10.32
CA ALA A 285 23.82 25.15 -10.43
C ALA A 285 23.76 25.78 -11.84
N PHE A 286 23.46 24.99 -12.88
CA PHE A 286 23.28 25.54 -14.23
C PHE A 286 22.12 26.55 -14.28
N ASN A 287 20.96 26.17 -13.73
CA ASN A 287 19.85 27.09 -13.55
C ASN A 287 18.88 26.59 -12.45
N PRO A 288 19.03 27.08 -11.21
CA PRO A 288 18.18 26.71 -10.07
C PRO A 288 16.69 26.99 -10.29
N ILE A 289 16.38 28.08 -11.02
CA ILE A 289 15.00 28.51 -11.29
C ILE A 289 14.32 27.50 -12.23
N ILE A 290 14.99 27.15 -13.33
CA ILE A 290 14.47 26.16 -14.29
C ILE A 290 14.39 24.78 -13.64
N ALA A 291 15.41 24.38 -12.88
CA ALA A 291 15.40 23.12 -12.14
C ALA A 291 14.21 23.07 -11.17
N GLY A 292 13.96 24.15 -10.44
CA GLY A 292 12.82 24.29 -9.55
C GLY A 292 11.47 24.25 -10.28
N ALA A 293 11.35 24.95 -11.40
CA ALA A 293 10.11 24.93 -12.19
C ALA A 293 9.82 23.55 -12.77
N PHE A 294 10.85 22.88 -13.30
CA PHE A 294 10.74 21.54 -13.86
C PHE A 294 10.37 20.52 -12.79
N MET A 295 11.08 20.49 -11.67
CA MET A 295 10.79 19.56 -10.57
C MET A 295 9.42 19.84 -9.96
N GLY A 296 9.05 21.10 -9.79
CA GLY A 296 7.74 21.52 -9.31
C GLY A 296 6.58 21.08 -10.24
N ALA A 297 6.79 21.09 -11.55
CA ALA A 297 5.80 20.62 -12.53
C ALA A 297 5.71 19.09 -12.59
N MET A 298 6.86 18.42 -12.60
CA MET A 298 6.97 16.99 -12.92
C MET A 298 6.78 16.09 -11.70
N TRP A 299 6.96 16.60 -10.47
CA TRP A 299 6.90 15.78 -9.27
C TRP A 299 5.62 14.95 -9.16
N GLN A 300 4.46 15.56 -9.40
CA GLN A 300 3.17 14.87 -9.28
C GLN A 300 2.95 13.84 -10.39
N VAL A 301 3.54 14.05 -11.56
CA VAL A 301 3.60 13.05 -12.61
C VAL A 301 4.48 11.86 -12.17
N CYS A 302 5.62 12.14 -11.53
CA CYS A 302 6.47 11.11 -10.92
C CYS A 302 5.78 10.36 -9.77
N VAL A 303 4.87 11.00 -9.04
CA VAL A 303 4.05 10.34 -8.01
C VAL A 303 3.09 9.34 -8.65
N ILE A 304 2.39 9.72 -9.72
CA ILE A 304 1.47 8.83 -10.45
C ILE A 304 2.16 7.55 -10.94
N PHE A 305 3.35 7.70 -11.52
CA PHE A 305 4.11 6.58 -12.07
C PHE A 305 5.05 5.91 -11.05
N GLY A 306 5.03 6.31 -9.78
CA GLY A 306 5.93 5.78 -8.75
C GLY A 306 7.42 6.13 -8.93
N LEU A 307 7.79 6.86 -9.98
CA LEU A 307 9.17 7.26 -10.30
C LEU A 307 9.81 8.09 -9.18
N HIS A 308 9.00 8.79 -8.39
CA HIS A 308 9.45 9.65 -7.30
C HIS A 308 10.26 8.91 -6.23
N TRP A 309 10.00 7.61 -6.01
CA TRP A 309 10.77 6.78 -5.08
C TRP A 309 12.24 6.65 -5.51
N GLY A 310 12.52 6.66 -6.81
CA GLY A 310 13.89 6.63 -7.32
C GLY A 310 14.71 7.87 -6.96
N LEU A 311 14.06 9.00 -6.63
CA LEU A 311 14.71 10.26 -6.26
C LEU A 311 14.99 10.37 -4.76
N VAL A 312 14.24 9.66 -3.90
CA VAL A 312 14.39 9.74 -2.44
C VAL A 312 15.81 9.38 -1.96
N PRO A 313 16.47 8.30 -2.44
CA PRO A 313 17.85 8.01 -2.07
C PRO A 313 18.83 9.14 -2.42
N LEU A 314 18.61 9.86 -3.52
CA LEU A 314 19.44 11.00 -3.91
C LEU A 314 19.31 12.15 -2.90
N MET A 315 18.10 12.43 -2.41
CA MET A 315 17.85 13.48 -1.42
C MET A 315 18.52 13.18 -0.08
N ILE A 316 18.40 11.93 0.38
CA ILE A 316 19.06 11.46 1.61
C ILE A 316 20.59 11.50 1.42
N ASN A 317 21.07 11.13 0.24
CA ASN A 317 22.47 11.21 -0.12
C ASN A 317 23.00 12.65 -0.09
N ASN A 318 22.26 13.62 -0.63
CA ASN A 318 22.63 15.03 -0.57
C ASN A 318 22.75 15.52 0.88
N LEU A 319 21.80 15.16 1.75
CA LEU A 319 21.91 15.47 3.18
C LEU A 319 23.15 14.84 3.83
N SER A 320 23.46 13.59 3.51
CA SER A 320 24.62 12.88 4.06
C SER A 320 25.95 13.45 3.58
N VAL A 321 26.05 13.83 2.30
CA VAL A 321 27.29 14.29 1.66
C VAL A 321 27.51 15.79 1.79
N LEU A 322 26.47 16.59 1.56
CA LEU A 322 26.54 18.06 1.50
C LEU A 322 26.06 18.72 2.81
N GLY A 323 25.48 17.96 3.74
CA GLY A 323 24.87 18.47 4.97
C GLY A 323 23.53 19.19 4.75
N ARG A 324 23.08 19.29 3.50
CA ARG A 324 21.83 19.94 3.09
C ARG A 324 21.30 19.35 1.80
N ASP A 325 20.01 19.45 1.56
CA ASP A 325 19.40 19.10 0.27
C ASP A 325 18.55 20.25 -0.29
N THR A 326 18.72 20.50 -1.59
CA THR A 326 17.94 21.54 -2.30
C THR A 326 16.76 20.94 -3.05
N MET A 327 16.68 19.62 -3.24
CA MET A 327 15.61 19.02 -4.02
C MET A 327 14.28 19.02 -3.25
N VAL A 328 14.27 18.60 -1.97
CA VAL A 328 13.07 18.53 -1.10
C VAL A 328 12.29 19.87 -1.09
N PRO A 329 12.93 21.04 -0.87
CA PRO A 329 12.26 22.33 -0.98
C PRO A 329 11.55 22.57 -2.32
N LEU A 330 12.14 22.17 -3.45
CA LEU A 330 11.56 22.40 -4.79
C LEU A 330 10.26 21.61 -5.00
N LEU A 331 10.07 20.52 -4.26
CA LEU A 331 8.89 19.66 -4.38
C LEU A 331 7.71 20.14 -3.52
N LEU A 332 7.97 20.92 -2.48
CA LEU A 332 6.93 21.44 -1.59
C LEU A 332 5.83 22.21 -2.36
N PRO A 333 6.16 23.10 -3.30
CA PRO A 333 5.17 23.74 -4.17
C PRO A 333 4.37 22.75 -5.01
N ALA A 334 4.93 21.62 -5.44
CA ALA A 334 4.21 20.63 -6.23
C ALA A 334 3.15 19.89 -5.39
N VAL A 335 3.47 19.59 -4.13
CA VAL A 335 2.52 19.03 -3.15
C VAL A 335 1.41 20.03 -2.88
N MET A 336 1.77 21.26 -2.48
CA MET A 336 0.79 22.30 -2.12
C MET A 336 0.01 22.81 -3.33
N GLY A 337 0.55 22.70 -4.54
CA GLY A 337 -0.17 22.98 -5.78
C GLY A 337 -1.33 22.02 -6.00
N GLN A 338 -1.16 20.72 -5.73
CA GLN A 338 -2.28 19.76 -5.81
C GLN A 338 -3.29 19.96 -4.69
N VAL A 339 -2.84 20.32 -3.49
CA VAL A 339 -3.75 20.70 -2.39
C VAL A 339 -4.57 21.93 -2.78
N GLY A 340 -3.92 22.95 -3.34
CA GLY A 340 -4.57 24.15 -3.86
C GLY A 340 -5.58 23.82 -4.97
N ALA A 341 -5.19 23.03 -5.95
CA ALA A 341 -6.10 22.59 -7.02
C ALA A 341 -7.33 21.84 -6.48
N THR A 342 -7.12 20.94 -5.52
CA THR A 342 -8.20 20.20 -4.83
C THR A 342 -9.13 21.14 -4.08
N LEU A 343 -8.59 22.15 -3.39
CA LEU A 343 -9.37 23.21 -2.75
C LEU A 343 -10.21 23.99 -3.77
N GLY A 344 -9.63 24.34 -4.92
CA GLY A 344 -10.36 25.01 -6.01
C GLY A 344 -11.54 24.18 -6.52
N VAL A 345 -11.36 22.87 -6.69
CA VAL A 345 -12.44 21.94 -7.05
C VAL A 345 -13.50 21.86 -5.94
N MET A 346 -13.09 21.73 -4.67
CA MET A 346 -14.00 21.67 -3.52
C MET A 346 -14.90 22.90 -3.42
N LEU A 347 -14.33 24.09 -3.64
CA LEU A 347 -15.05 25.35 -3.57
C LEU A 347 -16.00 25.55 -4.77
N ARG A 348 -15.65 24.99 -5.93
CA ARG A 348 -16.43 25.14 -7.16
C ARG A 348 -17.54 24.09 -7.32
N THR A 349 -17.30 22.86 -6.87
CA THR A 349 -18.23 21.74 -7.06
C THR A 349 -19.50 21.87 -6.23
N ARG A 350 -20.62 21.42 -6.80
CA ARG A 350 -21.92 21.30 -6.12
C ARG A 350 -22.23 19.86 -5.68
N ASP A 351 -21.46 18.88 -6.15
CA ASP A 351 -21.60 17.49 -5.75
C ASP A 351 -21.09 17.30 -4.31
N ALA A 352 -21.97 16.86 -3.41
CA ALA A 352 -21.68 16.63 -2.00
C ALA A 352 -20.60 15.55 -1.81
N LYS A 353 -20.59 14.50 -2.64
CA LYS A 353 -19.61 13.40 -2.58
C LYS A 353 -18.23 13.90 -3.00
N LEU A 354 -18.14 14.59 -4.14
CA LEU A 354 -16.87 15.18 -4.59
C LEU A 354 -16.34 16.23 -3.61
N ARG A 355 -17.24 17.02 -2.99
CA ARG A 355 -16.87 18.02 -1.97
C ARG A 355 -16.31 17.36 -0.70
N ALA A 356 -16.96 16.32 -0.20
CA ALA A 356 -16.50 15.56 0.98
C ALA A 356 -15.17 14.86 0.72
N LEU A 357 -15.03 14.20 -0.44
CA LEU A 357 -13.78 13.58 -0.88
C LEU A 357 -12.65 14.60 -0.97
N SER A 358 -12.91 15.76 -1.57
CA SER A 358 -11.93 16.84 -1.69
C SER A 358 -11.49 17.38 -0.33
N ALA A 359 -12.41 17.54 0.62
CA ALA A 359 -12.08 17.98 1.98
C ALA A 359 -11.13 17.00 2.70
N SER A 360 -11.43 15.70 2.62
CA SER A 360 -10.56 14.66 3.19
C SER A 360 -9.19 14.63 2.52
N ALA A 361 -9.16 14.74 1.18
CA ALA A 361 -7.94 14.72 0.39
C ALA A 361 -7.04 15.95 0.65
N ILE A 362 -7.61 17.13 0.89
CA ILE A 362 -6.86 18.33 1.29
C ILE A 362 -6.14 18.08 2.63
N GLY A 363 -6.85 17.49 3.60
CA GLY A 363 -6.27 17.15 4.90
C GLY A 363 -5.05 16.24 4.76
N ALA A 364 -5.17 15.16 3.99
CA ALA A 364 -4.06 14.25 3.71
C ALA A 364 -2.90 14.94 2.96
N GLY A 365 -3.22 15.77 1.95
CA GLY A 365 -2.24 16.45 1.12
C GLY A 365 -1.39 17.49 1.85
N ILE A 366 -1.94 18.18 2.86
CA ILE A 366 -1.18 19.10 3.72
C ILE A 366 -0.04 18.36 4.45
N PHE A 367 -0.29 17.10 4.83
CA PHE A 367 0.69 16.23 5.48
C PHE A 367 1.56 15.44 4.51
N GLY A 368 1.50 15.75 3.21
CA GLY A 368 2.38 15.17 2.19
C GLY A 368 1.83 13.92 1.50
N ILE A 369 0.62 13.48 1.82
CA ILE A 369 -0.04 12.34 1.17
C ILE A 369 -0.95 12.87 0.07
N THR A 370 -0.45 12.82 -1.17
CA THR A 370 -1.11 13.48 -2.32
C THR A 370 -1.95 12.53 -3.17
N GLU A 371 -1.86 11.23 -2.93
CA GLU A 371 -2.55 10.18 -3.67
C GLU A 371 -4.08 10.35 -3.62
N PRO A 372 -4.72 10.64 -2.47
CA PRO A 372 -6.16 10.88 -2.42
C PRO A 372 -6.58 12.12 -3.23
N ALA A 373 -5.74 13.17 -3.24
CA ALA A 373 -6.00 14.40 -3.99
C ALA A 373 -5.85 14.19 -5.50
N VAL A 374 -4.77 13.53 -5.91
CA VAL A 374 -4.47 13.24 -7.31
C VAL A 374 -5.48 12.28 -7.89
N TYR A 375 -5.63 11.07 -7.33
CA TYR A 375 -6.51 10.05 -7.89
C TYR A 375 -7.99 10.33 -7.65
N GLY A 376 -8.34 10.91 -6.51
CA GLY A 376 -9.72 11.15 -6.13
C GLY A 376 -10.33 12.41 -6.73
N VAL A 377 -9.53 13.44 -7.02
CA VAL A 377 -10.07 14.77 -7.36
C VAL A 377 -9.44 15.38 -8.60
N THR A 378 -8.12 15.55 -8.65
CA THR A 378 -7.50 16.41 -9.67
C THR A 378 -7.27 15.68 -10.99
N LEU A 379 -6.88 14.40 -10.97
CA LEU A 379 -6.63 13.59 -12.17
C LEU A 379 -7.92 13.26 -12.94
N PRO A 380 -9.04 12.86 -12.30
CA PRO A 380 -10.31 12.69 -13.00
C PRO A 380 -10.76 13.96 -13.72
N ASN A 381 -10.55 15.12 -13.09
CA ASN A 381 -10.93 16.41 -13.65
C ASN A 381 -9.90 17.01 -14.63
N LYS A 382 -8.75 16.35 -14.88
CA LYS A 382 -7.63 16.71 -15.78
C LYS A 382 -7.06 18.14 -15.66
N ARG A 383 -7.88 19.18 -15.84
CA ARG A 383 -7.51 20.59 -15.72
C ARG A 383 -7.00 20.95 -14.32
N PRO A 384 -7.64 20.55 -13.20
CA PRO A 384 -7.10 20.86 -11.88
C PRO A 384 -5.73 20.22 -11.65
N PHE A 385 -5.50 19.00 -12.16
CA PHE A 385 -4.18 18.38 -12.08
C PHE A 385 -3.12 19.20 -12.79
N ILE A 386 -3.41 19.67 -14.00
CA ILE A 386 -2.52 20.53 -14.79
C ILE A 386 -2.27 21.86 -14.06
N PHE A 387 -3.30 22.50 -13.51
CA PHE A 387 -3.15 23.74 -12.76
C PHE A 387 -2.33 23.55 -11.49
N GLY A 388 -2.48 22.41 -10.80
CA GLY A 388 -1.61 22.04 -9.69
C GLY A 388 -0.14 21.88 -10.11
N CYS A 389 0.13 21.29 -11.28
CA CYS A 389 1.49 21.17 -11.81
C CYS A 389 2.08 22.54 -12.22
N ILE A 390 1.27 23.41 -12.85
CA ILE A 390 1.71 24.78 -13.22
C ILE A 390 1.96 25.61 -11.95
N GLY A 391 1.09 25.53 -10.95
CA GLY A 391 1.31 26.14 -9.65
C GLY A 391 2.60 25.65 -9.02
N GLY A 392 2.83 24.33 -9.04
CA GLY A 392 4.07 23.70 -8.60
C GLY A 392 5.30 24.25 -9.33
N ALA A 393 5.23 24.46 -10.64
CA ALA A 393 6.29 25.05 -11.44
C ALA A 393 6.60 26.50 -11.02
N LEU A 394 5.56 27.33 -10.85
CA LEU A 394 5.71 28.72 -10.45
C LEU A 394 6.33 28.84 -9.05
N GLY A 395 5.81 28.06 -8.10
CA GLY A 395 6.35 28.05 -6.74
C GLY A 395 7.76 27.45 -6.69
N GLY A 396 8.01 26.35 -7.41
CA GLY A 396 9.32 25.70 -7.49
C GLY A 396 10.38 26.62 -8.08
N ALA A 397 10.03 27.44 -9.07
CA ALA A 397 10.92 28.46 -9.63
C ALA A 397 11.32 29.52 -8.61
N VAL A 398 10.36 30.00 -7.80
CA VAL A 398 10.65 30.96 -6.71
C VAL A 398 11.58 30.34 -5.67
N ILE A 399 11.31 29.11 -5.23
CA ILE A 399 12.18 28.40 -4.27
C ILE A 399 13.58 28.18 -4.85
N GLY A 400 13.66 27.84 -6.13
CA GLY A 400 14.92 27.74 -6.87
C GLY A 400 15.72 29.05 -6.88
N TYR A 401 15.04 30.19 -7.08
CA TYR A 401 15.67 31.51 -7.05
C TYR A 401 16.27 31.86 -5.68
N PHE A 402 15.59 31.51 -4.60
CA PHE A 402 16.08 31.77 -3.23
C PHE A 402 17.09 30.72 -2.73
N HIS A 403 17.41 29.69 -3.54
CA HIS A 403 18.33 28.61 -3.18
C HIS A 403 17.99 27.91 -1.85
N THR A 404 16.71 27.80 -1.56
CA THR A 404 16.21 27.17 -0.34
C THR A 404 16.73 25.75 -0.20
N SER A 405 17.16 25.39 1.02
CA SER A 405 17.68 24.07 1.36
C SER A 405 16.98 23.53 2.61
N VAL A 406 16.87 22.20 2.75
CA VAL A 406 16.57 21.54 4.03
C VAL A 406 17.84 21.04 4.70
N TYR A 407 17.83 21.02 6.04
CA TYR A 407 18.93 20.55 6.89
C TYR A 407 18.64 19.23 7.60
N SER A 408 17.42 18.72 7.43
CA SER A 408 17.03 17.40 7.92
C SER A 408 16.08 16.75 6.94
N PHE A 409 16.05 15.42 6.94
CA PHE A 409 15.14 14.67 6.09
C PHE A 409 13.78 14.51 6.77
N GLY A 410 12.71 14.65 5.98
CA GLY A 410 11.35 14.29 6.32
C GLY A 410 10.49 14.23 5.07
N LEU A 411 9.27 13.69 5.19
CA LEU A 411 8.33 13.71 4.07
C LEU A 411 7.93 15.14 3.71
N VAL A 412 7.83 15.42 2.41
CA VAL A 412 7.48 16.74 1.88
C VAL A 412 6.06 17.09 2.34
N SER A 413 5.93 18.10 3.20
CA SER A 413 4.67 18.47 3.86
C SER A 413 4.74 19.90 4.38
N VAL A 414 3.69 20.37 5.05
CA VAL A 414 3.73 21.65 5.77
C VAL A 414 4.89 21.74 6.77
N PHE A 415 5.34 20.61 7.33
CA PHE A 415 6.47 20.57 8.26
C PHE A 415 7.83 20.78 7.59
N THR A 416 7.91 20.73 6.26
CA THR A 416 9.13 21.05 5.52
C THR A 416 9.58 22.49 5.78
N PHE A 417 8.68 23.43 6.09
CA PHE A 417 9.07 24.79 6.50
C PHE A 417 9.96 24.81 7.74
N ALA A 418 9.70 23.94 8.71
CA ALA A 418 10.54 23.83 9.90
C ALA A 418 11.92 23.21 9.61
N GLN A 419 12.01 22.36 8.58
CA GLN A 419 13.26 21.72 8.15
C GLN A 419 14.15 22.62 7.30
N ILE A 420 13.57 23.70 6.75
CA ILE A 420 14.26 24.72 5.95
C ILE A 420 14.96 25.76 6.83
N ILE A 421 14.54 25.92 8.10
CA ILE A 421 15.10 26.94 9.00
C ILE A 421 16.60 26.66 9.22
N PRO A 422 17.50 27.56 8.78
CA PRO A 422 18.93 27.44 9.05
C PRO A 422 19.23 27.64 10.55
N GLY A 423 20.40 27.19 11.01
CA GLY A 423 20.83 27.38 12.40
C GLY A 423 20.94 28.84 12.86
N GLY A 424 20.97 29.80 11.92
CA GLY A 424 20.93 31.24 12.20
C GLY A 424 19.52 31.84 12.37
N GLY A 425 18.47 31.03 12.25
CA GLY A 425 17.08 31.49 12.33
C GLY A 425 16.44 31.75 10.95
N ILE A 426 15.23 32.33 10.96
CA ILE A 426 14.43 32.56 9.74
C ILE A 426 15.08 33.63 8.87
N ASP A 427 15.44 33.27 7.64
CA ASP A 427 16.09 34.15 6.66
C ASP A 427 15.30 34.28 5.35
N ALA A 428 15.90 34.91 4.34
CA ALA A 428 15.30 35.07 3.01
C ALA A 428 14.98 33.74 2.31
N THR A 429 15.67 32.64 2.63
CA THR A 429 15.43 31.33 2.03
C THR A 429 14.13 30.71 2.55
N VAL A 430 13.82 30.92 3.83
CA VAL A 430 12.56 30.50 4.46
C VAL A 430 11.39 31.32 3.91
N TRP A 431 11.55 32.64 3.81
CA TRP A 431 10.53 33.51 3.22
C TRP A 431 10.28 33.22 1.74
N GLY A 432 11.33 32.91 0.98
CA GLY A 432 11.25 32.43 -0.40
C GLY A 432 10.46 31.13 -0.51
N ALA A 433 10.69 30.18 0.42
CA ALA A 433 9.93 28.93 0.50
C ALA A 433 8.44 29.17 0.74
N ILE A 434 8.12 30.02 1.72
CA ILE A 434 6.73 30.36 2.07
C ILE A 434 6.05 31.06 0.90
N GLY A 435 6.70 32.09 0.33
CA GLY A 435 6.18 32.84 -0.80
C GLY A 435 5.95 31.98 -2.04
N GLY A 436 6.93 31.14 -2.41
CA GLY A 436 6.80 30.23 -3.55
C GLY A 436 5.70 29.18 -3.34
N THR A 437 5.59 28.62 -2.13
CA THR A 437 4.55 27.64 -1.81
C THR A 437 3.15 28.28 -1.80
N LEU A 438 3.00 29.47 -1.23
CA LEU A 438 1.75 30.23 -1.25
C LEU A 438 1.35 30.60 -2.69
N LEU A 439 2.31 31.02 -3.51
CA LEU A 439 2.06 31.30 -4.93
C LEU A 439 1.51 30.05 -5.64
N SER A 440 2.14 28.89 -5.46
CA SER A 440 1.67 27.63 -6.04
C SER A 440 0.24 27.30 -5.60
N PHE A 441 0.00 27.32 -4.29
CA PHE A 441 -1.28 26.98 -3.69
C PHE A 441 -2.40 27.91 -4.18
N VAL A 442 -2.19 29.23 -4.09
CA VAL A 442 -3.19 30.24 -4.47
C VAL A 442 -3.46 30.20 -5.97
N PHE A 443 -2.41 30.11 -6.80
CA PHE A 443 -2.58 29.99 -8.24
C PHE A 443 -3.40 28.74 -8.60
N ALA A 444 -3.02 27.58 -8.07
CA ALA A 444 -3.69 26.32 -8.38
C ALA A 444 -5.15 26.32 -7.88
N ALA A 445 -5.42 26.90 -6.71
CA ALA A 445 -6.77 27.04 -6.17
C ALA A 445 -7.64 27.96 -7.02
N LEU A 446 -7.15 29.14 -7.38
CA LEU A 446 -7.90 30.09 -8.20
C LEU A 446 -8.12 29.57 -9.63
N ALA A 447 -7.08 29.02 -10.27
CA ALA A 447 -7.20 28.45 -11.60
C ALA A 447 -8.15 27.26 -11.64
N SER A 448 -8.10 26.39 -10.62
CA SER A 448 -9.02 25.24 -10.53
C SER A 448 -10.45 25.65 -10.18
N TYR A 449 -10.63 26.69 -9.37
CA TYR A 449 -11.95 27.24 -9.08
C TYR A 449 -12.60 27.89 -10.32
N LEU A 450 -11.83 28.68 -11.08
CA LEU A 450 -12.32 29.42 -12.24
C LEU A 450 -12.47 28.55 -13.49
N PHE A 451 -11.53 27.64 -13.73
CA PHE A 451 -11.40 26.92 -15.00
C PHE A 451 -11.27 25.40 -14.87
N GLY A 452 -11.11 24.89 -13.64
CA GLY A 452 -10.77 23.49 -13.37
C GLY A 452 -11.94 22.53 -13.48
N VAL A 453 -13.13 22.97 -13.05
CA VAL A 453 -14.37 22.21 -13.21
C VAL A 453 -15.16 22.90 -14.30
N THR A 454 -15.31 22.25 -15.46
CA THR A 454 -16.31 22.69 -16.43
C THR A 454 -17.66 22.68 -15.72
N PRO A 455 -18.43 23.79 -15.74
CA PRO A 455 -19.83 23.71 -15.39
C PRO A 455 -20.39 22.55 -16.20
N ALA A 456 -21.08 21.61 -15.56
CA ALA A 456 -21.79 20.58 -16.30
C ALA A 456 -22.59 21.30 -17.40
N GLU A 457 -22.23 21.09 -18.68
CA GLU A 457 -23.14 21.32 -19.79
C GLU A 457 -24.35 20.49 -19.44
N ASP A 458 -25.43 21.16 -19.03
CA ASP A 458 -26.72 20.59 -18.65
C ASP A 458 -26.63 19.10 -18.34
N ALA A 459 -25.98 18.77 -17.23
CA ALA A 459 -26.46 17.63 -16.46
C ALA A 459 -27.90 18.02 -16.20
N ALA A 460 -28.81 17.36 -16.93
CA ALA A 460 -30.24 17.51 -16.82
C ALA A 460 -30.52 17.81 -15.36
N GLN A 461 -31.24 18.92 -15.12
CA GLN A 461 -31.66 19.34 -13.78
C GLN A 461 -31.87 18.08 -12.94
N PRO A 462 -31.29 17.95 -11.73
CA PRO A 462 -31.79 16.95 -10.82
C PRO A 462 -33.29 17.22 -10.77
N GLU A 463 -34.05 16.30 -11.37
CA GLU A 463 -35.49 16.42 -11.47
C GLU A 463 -35.91 16.71 -10.04
N ALA A 464 -36.51 17.89 -9.84
CA ALA A 464 -36.81 18.42 -8.54
C ALA A 464 -37.39 17.28 -7.71
N ALA A 465 -36.74 16.95 -6.58
CA ALA A 465 -37.06 15.81 -5.75
C ALA A 465 -38.55 15.50 -5.83
N ALA A 466 -38.88 14.44 -6.58
CA ALA A 466 -40.26 14.02 -6.73
C ALA A 466 -40.82 13.85 -5.30
N PRO A 467 -42.08 14.24 -5.06
CA PRO A 467 -42.64 14.29 -3.72
C PRO A 467 -42.37 12.99 -2.94
N LEU A 468 -41.99 13.14 -1.67
CA LEU A 468 -41.67 12.16 -0.60
C LEU A 468 -42.76 11.09 -0.32
N ASN A 469 -43.47 10.64 -1.36
CA ASN A 469 -44.59 9.71 -1.31
C ASN A 469 -44.53 8.67 -2.45
N ARG A 470 -43.43 8.56 -3.20
CA ARG A 470 -43.29 7.53 -4.25
C ARG A 470 -42.85 6.21 -3.62
N LYS A 471 -43.73 5.21 -3.69
CA LYS A 471 -43.41 3.82 -3.37
C LYS A 471 -42.92 3.14 -4.64
N GLN A 472 -41.73 2.56 -4.58
CA GLN A 472 -41.24 1.69 -5.65
C GLN A 472 -41.42 0.24 -5.22
N ALA A 473 -42.13 -0.56 -6.03
CA ALA A 473 -42.29 -1.99 -5.77
C ALA A 473 -41.22 -2.77 -6.53
N ILE A 474 -40.53 -3.66 -5.82
CA ILE A 474 -39.59 -4.63 -6.39
C ILE A 474 -40.29 -5.98 -6.37
N LEU A 475 -40.46 -6.58 -7.54
CA LEU A 475 -41.08 -7.90 -7.66
C LEU A 475 -40.07 -9.01 -7.32
N SER A 476 -40.56 -10.20 -7.00
CA SER A 476 -39.69 -11.33 -6.69
C SER A 476 -39.05 -11.86 -7.97
N PRO A 477 -37.70 -11.88 -8.06
CA PRO A 477 -37.00 -12.39 -9.24
C PRO A 477 -36.99 -13.92 -9.28
N ILE A 478 -37.34 -14.59 -8.17
CA ILE A 478 -37.30 -16.05 -8.02
C ILE A 478 -38.52 -16.49 -7.19
N ALA A 479 -39.09 -17.66 -7.48
CA ALA A 479 -40.08 -18.31 -6.64
C ALA A 479 -39.41 -19.15 -5.53
N GLY A 480 -39.84 -19.00 -4.28
CA GLY A 480 -39.21 -19.72 -3.17
C GLY A 480 -39.63 -19.26 -1.78
N ASP A 481 -38.97 -19.81 -0.76
CA ASP A 481 -39.20 -19.42 0.63
C ASP A 481 -38.40 -18.17 0.98
N ILE A 482 -39.04 -17.18 1.58
CA ILE A 482 -38.36 -15.97 2.02
C ILE A 482 -37.53 -16.26 3.26
N VAL A 483 -36.24 -15.93 3.21
CA VAL A 483 -35.28 -16.04 4.31
C VAL A 483 -34.87 -14.62 4.73
N PRO A 484 -35.08 -14.22 6.00
CA PRO A 484 -34.56 -12.97 6.52
C PRO A 484 -33.05 -12.86 6.31
N LEU A 485 -32.57 -11.68 5.92
CA LEU A 485 -31.17 -11.50 5.53
C LEU A 485 -30.21 -11.83 6.67
N ASP A 486 -30.58 -11.53 7.91
CA ASP A 486 -29.84 -11.84 9.14
C ASP A 486 -29.74 -13.33 9.48
N GLN A 487 -30.53 -14.18 8.81
CA GLN A 487 -30.52 -15.64 8.94
C GLN A 487 -29.77 -16.33 7.78
N VAL A 488 -29.26 -15.57 6.83
CA VAL A 488 -28.43 -16.10 5.74
C VAL A 488 -27.10 -16.59 6.30
N ASN A 489 -26.65 -17.76 5.87
CA ASN A 489 -25.40 -18.39 6.32
C ASN A 489 -24.14 -17.77 5.67
N ASP A 490 -24.10 -16.44 5.60
CA ASP A 490 -22.97 -15.63 5.13
C ASP A 490 -22.92 -14.31 5.93
N ALA A 491 -21.78 -14.04 6.57
CA ALA A 491 -21.64 -12.90 7.46
C ALA A 491 -21.71 -11.54 6.75
N THR A 492 -21.39 -11.48 5.45
CA THR A 492 -21.35 -10.24 4.67
C THR A 492 -22.75 -9.81 4.27
N PHE A 493 -23.58 -10.78 3.88
CA PHE A 493 -25.00 -10.54 3.61
C PHE A 493 -25.78 -10.33 4.91
N ALA A 494 -25.59 -11.18 5.92
CA ALA A 494 -26.32 -11.10 7.18
C ALA A 494 -26.07 -9.82 7.99
N SER A 495 -24.91 -9.17 7.81
CA SER A 495 -24.62 -7.90 8.48
C SER A 495 -25.28 -6.68 7.80
N GLY A 496 -25.86 -6.84 6.61
CA GLY A 496 -26.43 -5.74 5.83
C GLY A 496 -25.39 -4.77 5.23
N LEU A 497 -24.10 -5.15 5.19
CA LEU A 497 -23.02 -4.27 4.71
C LEU A 497 -23.15 -3.93 3.21
N LEU A 498 -23.83 -4.79 2.44
CA LEU A 498 -24.05 -4.62 1.01
C LEU A 498 -25.40 -3.96 0.68
N GLY A 499 -26.16 -3.56 1.69
CA GLY A 499 -27.48 -2.94 1.57
C GLY A 499 -28.60 -3.72 2.29
N LYS A 500 -29.78 -3.11 2.40
CA LYS A 500 -31.00 -3.76 2.91
C LYS A 500 -31.62 -4.66 1.84
N GLY A 501 -32.25 -5.76 2.27
CA GLY A 501 -32.88 -6.68 1.34
C GLY A 501 -33.42 -7.94 2.02
N VAL A 502 -33.61 -8.99 1.23
CA VAL A 502 -34.09 -10.28 1.69
C VAL A 502 -33.47 -11.40 0.86
N ALA A 503 -33.34 -12.60 1.40
CA ALA A 503 -32.91 -13.75 0.65
C ALA A 503 -34.09 -14.67 0.30
N ILE A 504 -33.94 -15.44 -0.77
CA ILE A 504 -34.94 -16.43 -1.20
C ILE A 504 -34.27 -17.78 -1.32
N ALA A 505 -34.82 -18.80 -0.68
CA ALA A 505 -34.47 -20.20 -0.93
C ALA A 505 -35.23 -20.68 -2.19
N PRO A 506 -34.55 -20.82 -3.34
CA PRO A 506 -35.20 -21.02 -4.63
C PRO A 506 -35.86 -22.39 -4.77
N GLN A 507 -37.09 -22.42 -5.30
CA GLN A 507 -37.77 -23.65 -5.71
C GLN A 507 -37.50 -24.01 -7.18
N GLN A 508 -37.06 -23.03 -7.97
CA GLN A 508 -36.78 -23.18 -9.40
C GLN A 508 -35.44 -22.53 -9.75
N GLY A 509 -34.75 -23.11 -10.73
CA GLY A 509 -33.43 -22.69 -11.19
C GLY A 509 -33.44 -21.54 -12.20
N ARG A 510 -34.20 -20.48 -11.94
CA ARG A 510 -34.27 -19.31 -12.84
C ARG A 510 -34.43 -18.00 -12.06
N VAL A 511 -33.86 -16.94 -12.63
CA VAL A 511 -33.93 -15.56 -12.16
C VAL A 511 -34.55 -14.71 -13.26
N VAL A 512 -35.61 -13.98 -12.93
CA VAL A 512 -36.22 -12.98 -13.82
C VAL A 512 -36.01 -11.57 -13.33
N ALA A 513 -36.18 -10.58 -14.22
CA ALA A 513 -36.08 -9.18 -13.87
C ALA A 513 -37.17 -8.77 -12.86
N PRO A 514 -36.81 -8.17 -11.71
CA PRO A 514 -37.76 -7.73 -10.70
C PRO A 514 -38.38 -6.36 -10.99
N VAL A 515 -37.81 -5.60 -11.94
CA VAL A 515 -38.15 -4.21 -12.30
C VAL A 515 -37.83 -3.93 -13.76
N SER A 516 -38.38 -2.83 -14.30
CA SER A 516 -37.87 -2.23 -15.54
C SER A 516 -36.57 -1.48 -15.26
N GLY A 517 -35.55 -1.68 -16.10
CA GLY A 517 -34.27 -1.00 -15.93
C GLY A 517 -33.20 -1.47 -16.90
N SER A 518 -31.94 -1.26 -16.52
CA SER A 518 -30.77 -1.72 -17.27
C SER A 518 -29.89 -2.65 -16.45
N VAL A 519 -29.27 -3.64 -17.10
CA VAL A 519 -28.30 -4.53 -16.47
C VAL A 519 -27.01 -3.76 -16.24
N ALA A 520 -26.81 -3.28 -15.00
CA ALA A 520 -25.66 -2.48 -14.60
C ALA A 520 -24.38 -3.31 -14.50
N SER A 521 -24.49 -4.59 -14.11
CA SER A 521 -23.34 -5.50 -14.08
C SER A 521 -23.78 -6.96 -14.22
N LEU A 522 -23.01 -7.75 -14.97
CA LEU A 522 -23.13 -9.20 -15.02
C LEU A 522 -21.78 -9.82 -14.67
N PHE A 523 -21.71 -10.55 -13.57
CA PHE A 523 -20.44 -11.09 -13.09
C PHE A 523 -19.93 -12.17 -14.05
N LYS A 524 -18.60 -12.27 -14.21
CA LYS A 524 -17.96 -13.20 -15.16
C LYS A 524 -18.40 -14.66 -14.97
N THR A 525 -18.58 -15.08 -13.72
CA THR A 525 -19.02 -16.43 -13.34
C THR A 525 -20.55 -16.56 -13.29
N LYS A 526 -21.30 -15.53 -13.71
CA LYS A 526 -22.77 -15.51 -13.88
C LYS A 526 -23.61 -15.84 -12.64
N HIS A 527 -22.97 -15.96 -11.48
CA HIS A 527 -23.64 -16.20 -10.20
C HIS A 527 -24.36 -14.96 -9.66
N ALA A 528 -24.02 -13.76 -10.14
CA ALA A 528 -24.63 -12.52 -9.67
C ALA A 528 -24.90 -11.54 -10.83
N ILE A 529 -25.95 -10.74 -10.66
CA ILE A 529 -26.37 -9.71 -11.60
C ILE A 529 -26.82 -8.46 -10.84
N GLY A 530 -26.36 -7.29 -11.29
CA GLY A 530 -26.78 -5.99 -10.80
C GLY A 530 -27.71 -5.31 -11.81
N ILE A 531 -28.83 -4.78 -11.35
CA ILE A 531 -29.84 -4.09 -12.16
C ILE A 531 -30.03 -2.69 -11.60
N GLU A 532 -29.91 -1.67 -12.45
CA GLU A 532 -30.32 -0.31 -12.12
C GLU A 532 -31.72 -0.09 -12.67
N SER A 533 -32.70 0.09 -11.77
CA SER A 533 -34.10 0.32 -12.16
C SER A 533 -34.28 1.71 -12.81
N ASP A 534 -35.30 1.88 -13.65
CA ASP A 534 -35.65 3.19 -14.23
C ASP A 534 -35.97 4.25 -13.14
N ASP A 535 -36.35 3.82 -11.93
CA ASP A 535 -36.61 4.68 -10.77
C ASP A 535 -35.37 4.90 -9.86
N GLY A 536 -34.20 4.34 -10.20
CA GLY A 536 -32.92 4.56 -9.52
C GLY A 536 -32.53 3.60 -8.39
N ALA A 537 -33.30 2.53 -8.14
CA ALA A 537 -32.88 1.45 -7.25
C ALA A 537 -31.78 0.59 -7.89
N GLU A 538 -30.68 0.36 -7.16
CA GLU A 538 -29.61 -0.57 -7.52
C GLU A 538 -29.86 -1.93 -6.87
N ILE A 539 -30.23 -2.92 -7.66
CA ILE A 539 -30.65 -4.25 -7.18
C ILE A 539 -29.56 -5.26 -7.50
N LEU A 540 -28.96 -5.85 -6.47
CA LEU A 540 -28.04 -6.97 -6.59
C LEU A 540 -28.78 -8.28 -6.32
N ILE A 541 -28.75 -9.18 -7.30
CA ILE A 541 -29.26 -10.56 -7.18
C ILE A 541 -28.05 -11.50 -7.20
N HIS A 542 -27.80 -12.20 -6.09
CA HIS A 542 -26.66 -13.09 -5.93
C HIS A 542 -27.12 -14.54 -5.76
N VAL A 543 -27.04 -15.36 -6.80
CA VAL A 543 -27.56 -16.73 -6.82
C VAL A 543 -26.66 -17.68 -6.03
N GLY A 544 -27.12 -18.06 -4.84
CA GLY A 544 -26.41 -18.94 -3.92
C GLY A 544 -25.27 -18.29 -3.15
N ILE A 545 -24.81 -18.92 -2.08
CA ILE A 545 -23.69 -18.45 -1.25
C ILE A 545 -22.40 -19.13 -1.72
N ASP A 546 -21.32 -18.35 -1.88
CA ASP A 546 -20.01 -18.83 -2.32
C ASP A 546 -19.95 -19.48 -3.73
N THR A 547 -21.04 -19.41 -4.51
CA THR A 547 -21.18 -20.00 -5.86
C THR A 547 -20.25 -19.40 -6.91
N VAL A 548 -19.60 -18.26 -6.63
CA VAL A 548 -18.50 -17.73 -7.44
C VAL A 548 -17.37 -18.75 -7.64
N LYS A 549 -17.16 -19.66 -6.68
CA LYS A 549 -16.15 -20.73 -6.70
C LYS A 549 -16.45 -21.81 -7.74
N LEU A 550 -17.67 -21.85 -8.30
CA LEU A 550 -18.04 -22.74 -9.41
C LEU A 550 -17.50 -22.26 -10.77
N ASP A 551 -16.88 -21.08 -10.84
CA ASP A 551 -16.29 -20.48 -12.05
C ASP A 551 -17.23 -20.47 -13.27
N GLY A 552 -18.53 -20.28 -13.01
CA GLY A 552 -19.58 -20.25 -14.04
C GLY A 552 -20.15 -21.61 -14.44
N ALA A 553 -19.70 -22.71 -13.84
CA ALA A 553 -20.36 -24.00 -14.00
C ALA A 553 -21.79 -23.95 -13.45
N HIS A 554 -22.73 -24.59 -14.16
CA HIS A 554 -24.16 -24.66 -13.82
C HIS A 554 -24.95 -23.35 -13.95
N PHE A 555 -24.38 -22.29 -14.55
CA PHE A 555 -25.07 -21.03 -14.80
C PHE A 555 -25.13 -20.68 -16.30
N THR A 556 -26.30 -20.26 -16.77
CA THR A 556 -26.55 -19.74 -18.11
C THR A 556 -27.16 -18.35 -18.01
N ALA A 557 -26.47 -17.33 -18.52
CA ALA A 557 -27.00 -15.97 -18.58
C ALA A 557 -27.67 -15.73 -19.93
N HIS A 558 -28.82 -15.06 -19.91
CA HIS A 558 -29.64 -14.74 -21.08
C HIS A 558 -29.60 -13.26 -21.47
N VAL A 559 -28.91 -12.44 -20.69
CA VAL A 559 -28.75 -10.99 -20.88
C VAL A 559 -27.27 -10.59 -20.90
N ARG A 560 -26.99 -9.35 -21.32
CA ARG A 560 -25.65 -8.74 -21.31
C ARG A 560 -25.64 -7.44 -20.52
N GLU A 561 -24.46 -7.03 -20.06
CA GLU A 561 -24.26 -5.73 -19.43
C GLU A 561 -24.66 -4.59 -20.38
N GLY A 562 -25.40 -3.61 -19.85
CA GLY A 562 -25.99 -2.49 -20.60
C GLY A 562 -27.32 -2.80 -21.31
N GLU A 563 -27.79 -4.05 -21.29
CA GLU A 563 -29.08 -4.42 -21.89
C GLU A 563 -30.26 -3.91 -21.04
N ARG A 564 -31.34 -3.46 -21.69
CA ARG A 564 -32.59 -3.08 -21.00
C ARG A 564 -33.45 -4.31 -20.75
N VAL A 565 -34.06 -4.38 -19.57
CA VAL A 565 -34.92 -5.48 -19.13
C VAL A 565 -36.25 -4.94 -18.62
N ALA A 566 -37.32 -5.70 -18.85
CA ALA A 566 -38.66 -5.48 -18.31
C ALA A 566 -39.00 -6.56 -17.27
N PRO A 567 -39.90 -6.28 -16.30
CA PRO A 567 -40.25 -7.24 -15.26
C PRO A 567 -40.69 -8.59 -15.86
N GLY A 568 -40.05 -9.68 -15.43
CA GLY A 568 -40.31 -11.03 -15.92
C GLY A 568 -39.39 -11.53 -17.04
N ASP A 569 -38.56 -10.67 -17.61
CA ASP A 569 -37.55 -11.10 -18.57
C ASP A 569 -36.56 -12.06 -17.90
N LEU A 570 -36.23 -13.15 -18.60
CA LEU A 570 -35.33 -14.17 -18.08
C LEU A 570 -33.89 -13.65 -18.08
N LEU A 571 -33.24 -13.67 -16.91
CA LEU A 571 -31.88 -13.14 -16.72
C LEU A 571 -30.84 -14.26 -16.64
N ILE A 572 -31.03 -15.18 -15.70
CA ILE A 572 -30.09 -16.26 -15.40
C ILE A 572 -30.88 -17.55 -15.16
N GLU A 573 -30.45 -18.65 -15.77
CA GLU A 573 -30.85 -20.00 -15.43
C GLU A 573 -29.70 -20.73 -14.72
N PHE A 574 -30.03 -21.56 -13.75
CA PHE A 574 -29.06 -22.30 -12.96
C PHE A 574 -29.56 -23.68 -12.54
N ASP A 575 -28.67 -24.67 -12.45
CA ASP A 575 -29.04 -26.04 -12.07
C ASP A 575 -28.95 -26.22 -10.54
N LEU A 576 -30.11 -26.18 -9.88
CA LEU A 576 -30.24 -26.37 -8.43
C LEU A 576 -29.63 -27.69 -7.95
N ALA A 577 -29.92 -28.79 -8.64
CA ALA A 577 -29.49 -30.12 -8.20
C ALA A 577 -27.97 -30.25 -8.31
N ALA A 578 -27.38 -29.69 -9.37
CA ALA A 578 -25.93 -29.70 -9.55
C ALA A 578 -25.21 -28.79 -8.55
N ILE A 579 -25.75 -27.62 -8.24
CA ILE A 579 -25.17 -26.70 -7.24
C ILE A 579 -25.20 -27.33 -5.84
N TYR A 580 -26.31 -27.96 -5.46
CA TYR A 580 -26.39 -28.72 -4.21
C TYR A 580 -25.42 -29.91 -4.19
N ALA A 581 -25.30 -30.66 -5.30
CA ALA A 581 -24.36 -31.77 -5.40
C ALA A 581 -22.89 -31.31 -5.30
N ALA A 582 -22.58 -30.09 -5.73
CA ALA A 582 -21.28 -29.45 -5.56
C ALA A 582 -21.03 -28.92 -4.13
N GLY A 583 -22.02 -29.00 -3.24
CA GLY A 583 -21.90 -28.63 -1.83
C GLY A 583 -22.14 -27.16 -1.50
N TYR A 584 -22.80 -26.42 -2.41
CA TYR A 584 -23.09 -24.99 -2.23
C TYR A 584 -24.56 -24.74 -1.86
N ASP A 585 -24.79 -23.66 -1.11
CA ASP A 585 -26.11 -23.18 -0.74
C ASP A 585 -26.70 -22.35 -1.89
N THR A 586 -27.95 -22.60 -2.28
CA THR A 586 -28.65 -21.89 -3.36
C THR A 586 -29.46 -20.69 -2.85
N THR A 587 -29.48 -20.45 -1.54
CA THR A 587 -30.10 -19.27 -0.93
C THR A 587 -29.58 -18.02 -1.63
N THR A 588 -30.49 -17.25 -2.20
CA THR A 588 -30.18 -16.16 -3.13
C THR A 588 -30.54 -14.81 -2.53
N PRO A 589 -29.57 -14.01 -2.06
CA PRO A 589 -29.80 -12.65 -1.60
C PRO A 589 -30.26 -11.71 -2.72
N ILE A 590 -31.32 -10.95 -2.44
CA ILE A 590 -31.86 -9.85 -3.25
C ILE A 590 -31.69 -8.57 -2.45
N ILE A 591 -30.77 -7.71 -2.88
CA ILE A 591 -30.26 -6.58 -2.08
C ILE A 591 -30.42 -5.27 -2.83
N ILE A 592 -30.82 -4.23 -2.11
CA ILE A 592 -30.81 -2.85 -2.60
C ILE A 592 -29.49 -2.21 -2.19
N SER A 593 -28.54 -2.16 -3.11
CA SER A 593 -27.17 -1.71 -2.83
C SER A 593 -27.08 -0.24 -2.43
N ASN A 594 -27.99 0.59 -2.95
CA ASN A 594 -28.15 1.98 -2.55
C ASN A 594 -29.28 2.18 -1.52
N SER A 595 -29.48 1.23 -0.60
CA SER A 595 -30.57 1.31 0.39
C SER A 595 -30.54 2.56 1.28
N ASP A 596 -29.39 3.22 1.42
CA ASP A 596 -29.22 4.47 2.18
C ASP A 596 -29.88 5.69 1.49
N ASP A 597 -30.20 5.59 0.19
CA ASP A 597 -30.93 6.62 -0.57
C ASP A 597 -32.44 6.59 -0.32
N TYR A 598 -32.92 5.62 0.47
CA TYR A 598 -34.32 5.37 0.77
C TYR A 598 -34.61 5.51 2.27
N VAL A 599 -35.80 5.99 2.62
CA VAL A 599 -36.27 6.10 4.01
C VAL A 599 -36.38 4.72 4.66
N ASP A 600 -36.95 3.75 3.93
CA ASP A 600 -36.97 2.36 4.37
C ASP A 600 -37.16 1.35 3.22
N VAL A 601 -36.79 0.10 3.50
CA VAL A 601 -36.96 -1.05 2.60
C VAL A 601 -37.83 -2.09 3.31
N LEU A 602 -39.10 -2.17 2.94
CA LEU A 602 -40.08 -3.04 3.58
C LEU A 602 -40.25 -4.35 2.82
N THR A 603 -40.21 -5.47 3.51
CA THR A 603 -40.49 -6.80 2.94
C THR A 603 -42.00 -7.06 2.93
N SER A 604 -42.53 -7.70 1.88
CA SER A 604 -43.96 -8.02 1.77
C SER A 604 -44.43 -9.09 2.76
N GLY A 605 -43.51 -9.87 3.34
CA GLY A 605 -43.78 -10.87 4.39
C GLY A 605 -44.51 -12.13 3.92
N LEU A 606 -44.81 -12.27 2.62
CA LEU A 606 -45.51 -13.41 2.04
C LEU A 606 -44.52 -14.53 1.68
N SER A 607 -44.54 -15.63 2.42
CA SER A 607 -43.71 -16.82 2.16
C SER A 607 -44.57 -18.09 2.07
N PRO A 608 -44.42 -18.95 1.04
CA PRO A 608 -43.51 -18.81 -0.10
C PRO A 608 -43.95 -17.69 -1.06
N VAL A 609 -42.98 -17.02 -1.68
CA VAL A 609 -43.21 -15.98 -2.68
C VAL A 609 -43.20 -16.58 -4.08
N GLN A 610 -44.13 -16.15 -4.93
CA GLN A 610 -44.16 -16.52 -6.35
C GLN A 610 -43.30 -15.55 -7.16
N GLU A 611 -42.77 -16.03 -8.29
CA GLU A 611 -42.09 -15.16 -9.25
C GLU A 611 -43.01 -14.00 -9.67
N GLN A 612 -42.46 -12.80 -9.79
CA GLN A 612 -43.18 -11.55 -10.08
C GLN A 612 -44.21 -11.10 -9.02
N ALA A 613 -44.35 -11.80 -7.89
CA ALA A 613 -45.14 -11.28 -6.77
C ALA A 613 -44.39 -10.13 -6.07
N PRO A 614 -45.08 -9.20 -5.38
CA PRO A 614 -44.42 -8.14 -4.63
C PRO A 614 -43.46 -8.71 -3.57
N LEU A 615 -42.18 -8.30 -3.62
CA LEU A 615 -41.14 -8.75 -2.69
C LEU A 615 -40.74 -7.63 -1.72
N LEU A 616 -40.29 -6.50 -2.26
CA LEU A 616 -39.86 -5.34 -1.48
C LEU A 616 -40.65 -4.09 -1.89
N THR A 617 -40.88 -3.19 -0.93
CA THR A 617 -41.38 -1.83 -1.19
C THR A 617 -40.35 -0.84 -0.67
N LEU A 618 -39.79 -0.05 -1.58
CA LEU A 618 -38.85 1.02 -1.26
C LEU A 618 -39.64 2.31 -1.01
N LEU A 619 -39.40 2.93 0.15
CA LEU A 619 -39.97 4.21 0.53
C LEU A 619 -38.93 5.29 0.31
N ARG A 620 -39.23 6.25 -0.56
CA ARG A 620 -38.32 7.34 -0.91
C ARG A 620 -38.73 8.66 -0.29
#